data_AF-A0A1S8B6P6-F1
#
_entry.id   AF-A0A1S8B6P6-F1
#
_cell.length_a   1.000
_cell.length_b   1.000
_cell.length_c   1.000
_cell.angle_alpha   90.00
_cell.angle_beta   90.00
_cell.angle_gamma   90.00
#
_symmetry.space_group_name_H-M   'P 1'
#
loop_
_entity.id
_entity.type
_entity.pdbx_description
1 polymer ?
#
loop_
_entity_poly.entity_id
_entity_poly.type
_entity_poly.pdbx_seq_one_letter_code
_entity_poly.pdbx_strand_id
1 'polypeptide(L)'
;MEQSDAEEYDRINRDRSDGSSELETQPPLHRLRNQLLDPNNLGELSPRSHRYLEELKQGHDQLLEKIWDDEIKTGHTLHPMRWDAFLEAGTMILCSMPVQVLLDIMNGELVSNYLSTKASQTKAFLTEHQKQWTAQRANQRYQPVIYQNWLCDHSGNAPSAADVQQLVECVRRYLKESEDEFAQKVDTVVDECPKIDWVGGMRRYLESDGHVAMAKRFCEAMLQALNTPNPRRPFVETGCTNNAQTRLSQHRRHQNSNRLMNLVEAICKVNFPHLKIHQFVVYDIWQPDQAWAGEIIFDRLSGGWIDEGHGFTFCHAGESVESSTEFTSDEWELWADYAVDHTPFLGRFAHRKSLQNPFH
;
A
#
# COMPACT_ATOMS: atom_id res chain seq x y z
N MET A 1 38.13 -19.68 -20.82
CA MET A 1 37.80 -18.25 -21.02
C MET A 1 36.58 -17.98 -20.16
N GLU A 2 36.76 -18.13 -18.84
CA GLU A 2 35.70 -18.17 -17.81
C GLU A 2 36.35 -17.99 -16.41
N GLN A 3 37.37 -17.13 -16.32
CA GLN A 3 38.12 -16.87 -15.07
C GLN A 3 38.46 -15.39 -14.85
N SER A 4 37.89 -14.45 -15.62
CA SER A 4 38.23 -13.01 -15.49
C SER A 4 37.34 -12.22 -14.52
N ASP A 5 36.11 -12.65 -14.28
CA ASP A 5 35.11 -11.73 -13.70
C ASP A 5 35.12 -11.75 -12.16
N ALA A 6 35.59 -12.84 -11.55
CA ALA A 6 35.75 -12.95 -10.10
C ALA A 6 36.97 -12.16 -9.58
N GLU A 7 38.03 -12.02 -10.38
CA GLU A 7 39.24 -11.28 -9.99
C GLU A 7 39.06 -9.76 -10.15
N GLU A 8 38.15 -9.31 -11.00
CA GLU A 8 37.81 -7.90 -11.18
C GLU A 8 36.93 -7.38 -10.02
N TYR A 9 36.01 -8.21 -9.52
CA TYR A 9 35.18 -7.91 -8.35
C TYR A 9 36.00 -7.75 -7.05
N ASP A 10 37.04 -8.56 -6.88
CA ASP A 10 37.94 -8.50 -5.71
C ASP A 10 38.90 -7.31 -5.74
N ARG A 11 39.16 -6.74 -6.93
CA ARG A 11 40.03 -5.57 -7.11
C ARG A 11 39.29 -4.27 -6.75
N ILE A 12 38.01 -4.16 -7.13
CA ILE A 12 37.16 -3.00 -6.83
C ILE A 12 36.92 -2.84 -5.31
N ASN A 13 36.86 -3.95 -4.57
CA ASN A 13 36.63 -3.91 -3.12
C ASN A 13 37.87 -3.53 -2.30
N ARG A 14 39.09 -3.65 -2.84
CA ARG A 14 40.32 -3.26 -2.11
C ARG A 14 40.61 -1.76 -2.18
N ASP A 15 40.15 -1.07 -3.22
CA ASP A 15 40.40 0.39 -3.36
C ASP A 15 39.42 1.26 -2.54
N ARG A 16 38.43 0.67 -1.86
CA ARG A 16 37.46 1.40 -1.02
C ARG A 16 37.83 1.49 0.46
N SER A 17 38.96 0.91 0.90
CA SER A 17 39.33 0.87 2.32
C SER A 17 40.16 2.05 2.84
N ASP A 18 40.62 2.98 1.98
CA ASP A 18 41.41 4.14 2.40
C ASP A 18 40.69 5.46 2.07
N GLY A 19 39.86 5.93 3.00
CA GLY A 19 39.09 7.17 2.82
C GLY A 19 38.29 7.61 4.03
N SER A 20 38.91 7.61 5.22
CA SER A 20 38.30 8.16 6.43
C SER A 20 38.55 9.66 6.55
N SER A 21 37.52 10.51 6.41
CA SER A 21 37.26 11.65 7.31
C SER A 21 35.99 12.41 6.91
N GLU A 22 34.97 12.34 7.77
CA GLU A 22 34.08 13.43 8.24
C GLU A 22 32.73 12.83 8.66
N LEU A 23 32.63 12.52 9.95
CA LEU A 23 31.43 11.98 10.60
C LEU A 23 30.46 13.12 10.89
N GLU A 24 29.56 13.41 9.95
CA GLU A 24 28.31 14.09 10.25
C GLU A 24 27.31 13.09 10.87
N THR A 25 26.69 13.53 11.95
CA THR A 25 25.74 12.80 12.78
C THR A 25 24.46 12.44 12.02
N GLN A 26 24.48 11.36 11.24
CA GLN A 26 23.28 10.69 10.76
C GLN A 26 22.78 9.69 11.83
N PRO A 27 21.47 9.62 12.11
CA PRO A 27 20.93 8.61 13.02
C PRO A 27 21.14 7.21 12.41
N PRO A 28 21.48 6.18 13.21
CA PRO A 28 22.01 4.94 12.67
C PRO A 28 20.89 4.04 12.12
N LEU A 29 20.56 4.21 10.84
CA LEU A 29 19.81 3.21 10.06
C LEU A 29 20.51 1.83 10.09
N HIS A 30 21.83 1.81 10.27
CA HIS A 30 22.62 0.59 10.31
C HIS A 30 22.32 -0.34 11.50
N ARG A 31 21.69 0.15 12.59
CA ARG A 31 21.26 -0.71 13.71
C ARG A 31 19.92 -1.41 13.48
N LEU A 32 19.12 -0.96 12.51
CA LEU A 32 17.82 -1.56 12.17
C LEU A 32 17.93 -2.67 11.10
N ARG A 33 19.11 -2.85 10.48
CA ARG A 33 19.35 -3.81 9.40
C ARG A 33 19.19 -5.29 9.81
N ASN A 34 19.28 -5.62 11.10
CA ASN A 34 19.42 -7.02 11.56
C ASN A 34 18.25 -7.55 12.41
N GLN A 35 17.09 -6.90 12.44
CA GLN A 35 15.89 -7.57 12.97
C GLN A 35 15.40 -8.57 11.92
N LEU A 36 16.03 -9.75 11.94
CA LEU A 36 15.46 -10.97 11.41
C LEU A 36 14.06 -11.13 12.02
N LEU A 37 13.15 -11.72 11.26
CA LEU A 37 11.86 -12.19 11.77
C LEU A 37 12.12 -13.30 12.79
N ASP A 38 12.65 -12.95 13.95
CA ASP A 38 12.62 -13.82 15.10
C ASP A 38 11.18 -13.79 15.60
N PRO A 39 10.41 -14.89 15.46
CA PRO A 39 9.04 -14.95 15.94
C PRO A 39 8.93 -14.60 17.43
N ASN A 40 10.03 -14.76 18.20
CA ASN A 40 10.09 -14.40 19.61
C ASN A 40 10.18 -12.88 19.83
N ASN A 41 10.70 -12.11 18.87
CA ASN A 41 10.70 -10.63 18.90
C ASN A 41 9.38 -10.03 18.38
N LEU A 42 8.49 -10.86 17.80
CA LEU A 42 7.11 -10.47 17.47
C LEU A 42 6.16 -10.58 18.68
N GLY A 43 6.63 -11.12 19.80
CA GLY A 43 5.84 -11.52 20.98
C GLY A 43 5.25 -10.39 21.83
N GLU A 44 5.60 -9.13 21.57
CA GLU A 44 5.02 -7.95 22.25
C GLU A 44 4.23 -7.03 21.31
N LEU A 45 3.93 -7.49 20.09
CA LEU A 45 3.19 -6.69 19.12
C LEU A 45 1.70 -6.64 19.47
N SER A 46 1.16 -5.42 19.43
CA SER A 46 -0.23 -5.08 19.76
C SER A 46 -1.22 -6.10 19.15
N PRO A 47 -2.06 -6.75 19.97
CA PRO A 47 -2.91 -7.87 19.55
C PRO A 47 -4.19 -7.38 18.85
N ARG A 48 -4.07 -6.51 17.84
CA ARG A 48 -5.15 -6.44 16.84
C ARG A 48 -4.95 -7.65 15.95
N SER A 49 -5.84 -8.63 16.10
CA SER A 49 -5.81 -9.92 15.41
C SER A 49 -6.03 -9.74 13.90
N HIS A 50 -4.98 -9.31 13.19
CA HIS A 50 -4.97 -9.38 11.74
C HIS A 50 -5.02 -10.83 11.31
N ARG A 51 -5.87 -11.15 10.33
CA ARG A 51 -6.09 -12.54 9.89
C ARG A 51 -4.86 -13.23 9.28
N TYR A 52 -3.80 -12.47 9.01
CA TYR A 52 -2.55 -12.95 8.43
C TYR A 52 -1.37 -12.92 9.43
N LEU A 53 -1.61 -12.50 10.67
CA LEU A 53 -0.53 -12.33 11.65
C LEU A 53 0.07 -13.68 12.06
N GLU A 54 -0.75 -14.72 12.19
CA GLU A 54 -0.27 -16.06 12.58
C GLU A 54 0.54 -16.71 11.46
N GLU A 55 0.19 -16.47 10.20
CA GLU A 55 0.96 -16.94 9.05
C GLU A 55 2.27 -16.17 8.91
N LEU A 56 2.28 -14.85 9.14
CA LEU A 56 3.51 -14.07 9.17
C LEU A 56 4.49 -14.57 10.24
N LYS A 57 3.99 -14.97 11.42
CA LYS A 57 4.82 -15.58 12.49
C LYS A 57 5.43 -16.92 12.08
N GLN A 58 4.78 -17.67 11.20
CA GLN A 58 5.28 -18.93 10.68
C GLN A 58 6.30 -18.73 9.57
N GLY A 59 6.17 -17.65 8.80
CA GLY A 59 7.15 -17.24 7.78
C GLY A 59 6.51 -16.54 6.59
N HIS A 60 7.36 -15.99 5.71
CA HIS A 60 6.89 -15.35 4.47
C HIS A 60 6.16 -16.33 3.55
N ASP A 61 6.63 -17.57 3.43
CA ASP A 61 6.04 -18.56 2.54
C ASP A 61 4.59 -18.90 2.98
N GLN A 62 4.36 -19.10 4.29
CA GLN A 62 3.02 -19.36 4.84
C GLN A 62 2.09 -18.15 4.67
N LEU A 63 2.61 -16.95 4.87
CA LEU A 63 1.85 -15.72 4.63
C LEU A 63 1.41 -15.61 3.16
N LEU A 64 2.33 -15.83 2.22
CA LEU A 64 2.04 -15.74 0.79
C LEU A 64 1.08 -16.84 0.34
N GLU A 65 1.21 -18.06 0.84
CA GLU A 65 0.29 -19.17 0.54
C GLU A 65 -1.13 -18.82 0.98
N LYS A 66 -1.26 -18.26 2.18
CA LYS A 66 -2.54 -17.85 2.72
C LYS A 66 -3.16 -16.66 1.95
N ILE A 67 -2.36 -15.68 1.53
CA ILE A 67 -2.81 -14.57 0.67
C ILE A 67 -3.30 -15.11 -0.69
N TRP A 68 -2.53 -16.00 -1.30
CA TRP A 68 -2.84 -16.61 -2.59
C TRP A 68 -4.14 -17.42 -2.55
N ASP A 69 -4.30 -18.25 -1.52
CA ASP A 69 -5.52 -19.02 -1.28
C ASP A 69 -6.76 -18.14 -1.14
N ASP A 70 -6.64 -17.02 -0.42
CA ASP A 70 -7.74 -16.07 -0.24
C ASP A 70 -8.06 -15.36 -1.57
N GLU A 71 -7.05 -15.03 -2.38
CA GLU A 71 -7.23 -14.44 -3.71
C GLU A 71 -7.96 -15.39 -4.67
N ILE A 72 -7.54 -16.66 -4.73
CA ILE A 72 -8.22 -17.71 -5.50
C ILE A 72 -9.68 -17.85 -5.06
N LYS A 73 -9.94 -17.94 -3.75
CA LYS A 73 -11.30 -18.15 -3.22
C LYS A 73 -12.26 -17.03 -3.56
N THR A 74 -11.76 -15.79 -3.60
CA THR A 74 -12.59 -14.65 -3.98
C THR A 74 -12.92 -14.62 -5.47
N GLY A 75 -12.37 -15.54 -6.27
CA GLY A 75 -12.64 -15.62 -7.71
C GLY A 75 -12.11 -14.40 -8.48
N HIS A 76 -11.24 -13.62 -7.84
CA HIS A 76 -10.53 -12.52 -8.46
C HIS A 76 -9.40 -13.15 -9.27
N THR A 77 -9.55 -13.08 -10.59
CA THR A 77 -8.78 -13.90 -11.51
C THR A 77 -7.30 -13.55 -11.43
N LEU A 78 -6.50 -14.45 -10.85
CA LEU A 78 -5.04 -14.51 -10.96
C LEU A 78 -4.60 -14.81 -12.41
N HIS A 79 -5.22 -14.22 -13.43
CA HIS A 79 -5.08 -14.62 -14.82
C HIS A 79 -3.77 -14.06 -15.43
N PRO A 80 -2.84 -14.87 -15.99
CA PRO A 80 -2.45 -16.27 -15.77
C PRO A 80 -1.21 -16.36 -14.86
N MET A 81 -1.29 -15.78 -13.67
CA MET A 81 -0.23 -15.80 -12.68
C MET A 81 -0.01 -17.22 -12.20
N ARG A 82 1.25 -17.63 -12.15
CA ARG A 82 1.64 -18.91 -11.56
C ARG A 82 2.04 -18.69 -10.11
N TRP A 83 1.71 -19.67 -9.26
CA TRP A 83 2.06 -19.65 -7.84
C TRP A 83 3.55 -19.41 -7.60
N ASP A 84 4.43 -20.00 -8.42
CA ASP A 84 5.89 -19.82 -8.29
C ASP A 84 6.34 -18.39 -8.55
N ALA A 85 5.78 -17.73 -9.59
CA ALA A 85 6.06 -16.32 -9.86
C ALA A 85 5.56 -15.40 -8.73
N PHE A 86 4.37 -15.69 -8.18
CA PHE A 86 3.84 -14.93 -7.03
C PHE A 86 4.68 -15.13 -5.78
N LEU A 87 5.05 -16.38 -5.49
CA LEU A 87 5.88 -16.71 -4.34
C LEU A 87 7.25 -16.03 -4.43
N GLU A 88 7.87 -16.02 -5.61
CA GLU A 88 9.15 -15.36 -5.83
C GLU A 88 9.03 -13.84 -5.65
N ALA A 89 8.12 -13.18 -6.38
CA ALA A 89 7.90 -11.74 -6.30
C ALA A 89 7.50 -11.32 -4.88
N GLY A 90 6.57 -12.04 -4.26
CA GLY A 90 6.10 -11.80 -2.90
C GLY A 90 7.19 -11.98 -1.86
N THR A 91 8.05 -12.99 -2.01
CA THR A 91 9.20 -13.19 -1.11
C THR A 91 10.15 -12.00 -1.19
N MET A 92 10.42 -11.50 -2.40
CA MET A 92 11.27 -10.33 -2.59
C MET A 92 10.67 -9.10 -1.91
N ILE A 93 9.38 -8.83 -2.12
CA ILE A 93 8.65 -7.73 -1.48
C ILE A 93 8.76 -7.81 0.05
N LEU A 94 8.39 -8.95 0.64
CA LEU A 94 8.37 -9.10 2.10
C LEU A 94 9.76 -9.04 2.74
N CYS A 95 10.79 -9.55 2.05
CA CYS A 95 12.18 -9.45 2.50
C CYS A 95 12.71 -8.00 2.46
N SER A 96 12.26 -7.20 1.51
CA SER A 96 12.66 -5.79 1.36
C SER A 96 11.92 -4.83 2.30
N MET A 97 10.82 -5.25 2.93
CA MET A 97 10.02 -4.39 3.81
C MET A 97 10.49 -4.44 5.26
N PRO A 98 10.64 -3.31 5.98
CA PRO A 98 10.82 -3.34 7.43
C PRO A 98 9.64 -4.03 8.14
N VAL A 99 9.92 -4.96 9.06
CA VAL A 99 8.87 -5.75 9.74
C VAL A 99 7.85 -4.85 10.46
N GLN A 100 8.32 -3.80 11.15
CA GLN A 100 7.41 -2.87 11.82
C GLN A 100 6.46 -2.17 10.84
N VAL A 101 6.92 -1.85 9.63
CA VAL A 101 6.08 -1.20 8.61
C VAL A 101 5.00 -2.17 8.14
N LEU A 102 5.35 -3.45 7.90
CA LEU A 102 4.36 -4.47 7.55
C LEU A 102 3.29 -4.61 8.64
N LEU A 103 3.71 -4.64 9.90
CA LEU A 103 2.79 -4.73 11.05
C LEU A 103 1.91 -3.50 11.18
N ASP A 104 2.45 -2.31 10.94
CA ASP A 104 1.70 -1.07 10.96
C ASP A 104 0.65 -1.03 9.84
N ILE A 105 0.94 -1.59 8.66
CA ILE A 105 -0.04 -1.77 7.57
C ILE A 105 -1.12 -2.76 8.03
N MET A 106 -0.72 -3.93 8.53
CA MET A 106 -1.64 -4.99 8.99
C MET A 106 -2.58 -4.51 10.10
N ASN A 107 -2.06 -3.75 11.07
CA ASN A 107 -2.85 -3.29 12.21
C ASN A 107 -3.68 -2.03 11.92
N GLY A 108 -3.48 -1.42 10.74
CA GLY A 108 -4.07 -0.14 10.37
C GLY A 108 -3.53 1.02 11.21
N GLU A 109 -2.25 0.96 11.56
CA GLU A 109 -1.56 1.92 12.44
C GLU A 109 -0.54 2.78 11.66
N LEU A 110 -0.32 2.52 10.36
CA LEU A 110 0.65 3.21 9.50
C LEU A 110 0.59 4.74 9.65
N VAL A 111 -0.60 5.32 9.52
CA VAL A 111 -0.79 6.78 9.60
C VAL A 111 -0.49 7.30 11.01
N SER A 112 -1.00 6.63 12.04
CA SER A 112 -0.77 7.05 13.44
C SER A 112 0.71 7.01 13.81
N ASN A 113 1.44 5.98 13.37
CA ASN A 113 2.86 5.82 13.64
C ASN A 113 3.74 6.75 12.80
N TYR A 114 3.28 7.17 11.62
CA TYR A 114 3.90 8.23 10.83
C TYR A 114 3.72 9.62 11.48
N LEU A 115 2.50 9.94 11.93
CA LEU A 115 2.16 11.23 12.53
C LEU A 115 2.67 11.41 13.97
N SER A 116 3.02 10.30 14.64
CA SER A 116 3.58 10.32 15.98
C SER A 116 4.76 11.28 16.12
N THR A 117 4.84 11.94 17.27
CA THR A 117 5.98 12.79 17.65
C THR A 117 7.22 11.98 18.01
N LYS A 118 7.03 10.71 18.37
CA LYS A 118 8.14 9.78 18.65
C LYS A 118 8.76 9.33 17.33
N ALA A 119 10.08 9.17 17.33
CA ALA A 119 10.75 8.50 16.22
C ALA A 119 10.23 7.06 16.12
N SER A 120 9.83 6.65 14.92
CA SER A 120 9.38 5.29 14.60
C SER A 120 10.06 4.83 13.31
N GLN A 121 10.24 3.52 13.16
CA GLN A 121 10.78 2.95 11.93
C GLN A 121 9.90 3.30 10.73
N THR A 122 8.57 3.31 10.93
CA THR A 122 7.57 3.70 9.92
C THR A 122 7.72 5.13 9.46
N LYS A 123 7.91 6.08 10.38
CA LYS A 123 8.14 7.47 10.01
C LYS A 123 9.43 7.65 9.21
N ALA A 124 10.51 7.00 9.65
CA ALA A 124 11.78 7.05 8.94
C ALA A 124 11.67 6.46 7.52
N PHE A 125 11.06 5.27 7.41
CA PHE A 125 10.84 4.58 6.14
C PHE A 125 10.02 5.43 5.16
N LEU A 126 8.82 5.86 5.54
CA LEU A 126 7.94 6.63 4.65
C LEU A 126 8.53 8.00 4.27
N THR A 127 9.26 8.64 5.20
CA THR A 127 9.96 9.90 4.90
C THR A 127 11.06 9.68 3.86
N GLU A 128 11.77 8.56 3.93
CA GLU A 128 12.83 8.25 2.97
C GLU A 128 12.26 7.93 1.59
N HIS A 129 11.22 7.11 1.50
CA HIS A 129 10.48 6.88 0.23
C HIS A 129 9.99 8.19 -0.39
N GLN A 130 9.42 9.09 0.43
CA GLN A 130 8.95 10.39 -0.05
C GLN A 130 10.10 11.25 -0.60
N LYS A 131 11.30 11.20 0.01
CA LYS A 131 12.49 11.91 -0.50
C LYS A 131 12.98 11.31 -1.81
N GLN A 132 13.10 9.99 -1.89
CA GLN A 132 13.56 9.30 -3.09
C GLN A 132 12.69 9.64 -4.30
N TRP A 133 11.37 9.52 -4.16
CA TRP A 133 10.45 9.87 -5.23
C TRP A 133 10.51 11.38 -5.58
N THR A 134 10.68 12.26 -4.59
CA THR A 134 10.86 13.70 -4.86
C THR A 134 12.13 13.98 -5.69
N ALA A 135 13.22 13.25 -5.42
CA ALA A 135 14.48 13.34 -6.18
C ALA A 135 14.35 12.73 -7.59
N GLN A 136 13.69 11.59 -7.72
CA GLN A 136 13.37 10.92 -8.99
C GLN A 136 12.64 11.86 -9.96
N ARG A 137 11.63 12.60 -9.45
CA ARG A 137 10.94 13.65 -10.21
C ARG A 137 11.89 14.71 -10.76
N ALA A 138 12.82 15.20 -9.94
CA ALA A 138 13.77 16.24 -10.37
C ALA A 138 14.62 15.78 -11.55
N ASN A 139 14.86 14.47 -11.67
CA ASN A 139 15.65 13.85 -12.71
C ASN A 139 14.81 13.22 -13.84
N GLN A 140 13.48 13.40 -13.83
CA GLN A 140 12.53 12.79 -14.78
C GLN A 140 12.67 11.26 -14.91
N ARG A 141 13.14 10.59 -13.86
CA ARG A 141 13.18 9.12 -13.77
C ARG A 141 12.02 8.68 -12.91
N TYR A 142 11.14 7.85 -13.46
CA TYR A 142 9.92 7.43 -12.79
C TYR A 142 10.03 5.95 -12.45
N GLN A 143 10.26 5.62 -11.18
CA GLN A 143 10.21 4.23 -10.74
C GLN A 143 8.76 3.84 -10.44
N PRO A 144 8.30 2.64 -10.85
CA PRO A 144 7.01 2.13 -10.42
C PRO A 144 6.96 1.95 -8.90
N VAL A 145 5.80 2.23 -8.31
CA VAL A 145 5.59 2.13 -6.88
C VAL A 145 4.22 1.56 -6.55
N ILE A 146 4.12 0.96 -5.36
CA ILE A 146 2.85 0.72 -4.69
C ILE A 146 2.57 1.89 -3.75
N TYR A 147 1.37 2.45 -3.85
CA TYR A 147 0.89 3.50 -2.98
C TYR A 147 -0.39 3.07 -2.26
N GLN A 148 -0.68 3.75 -1.15
CA GLN A 148 -1.91 3.57 -0.40
C GLN A 148 -2.54 4.91 0.00
N ASN A 149 -3.87 4.96 -0.05
CA ASN A 149 -4.69 6.07 0.42
C ASN A 149 -5.47 5.63 1.67
N TRP A 150 -5.19 6.27 2.81
CA TRP A 150 -5.72 5.90 4.12
C TRP A 150 -6.69 6.96 4.64
N LEU A 151 -7.97 6.62 4.80
CA LEU A 151 -8.95 7.50 5.44
C LEU A 151 -8.85 7.37 6.97
N CYS A 152 -8.27 8.40 7.60
CA CYS A 152 -8.08 8.47 9.04
C CYS A 152 -8.45 9.85 9.60
N ASP A 153 -8.53 9.95 10.92
CA ASP A 153 -8.58 11.24 11.59
C ASP A 153 -7.23 12.00 11.54
N HIS A 154 -7.18 13.15 12.22
CA HIS A 154 -5.98 14.00 12.32
C HIS A 154 -4.82 13.36 13.09
N SER A 155 -5.09 12.35 13.90
CA SER A 155 -4.11 11.57 14.67
C SER A 155 -3.77 10.25 14.00
N GLY A 156 -4.34 9.96 12.82
CA GLY A 156 -4.13 8.73 12.09
C GLY A 156 -4.95 7.55 12.58
N ASN A 157 -5.97 7.78 13.42
CA ASN A 157 -6.87 6.72 13.87
C ASN A 157 -7.94 6.41 12.81
N ALA A 158 -8.40 5.16 12.82
CA ALA A 158 -9.57 4.72 12.09
C ALA A 158 -10.83 5.54 12.44
N PRO A 159 -11.78 5.71 11.51
CA PRO A 159 -13.12 6.21 11.82
C PRO A 159 -13.76 5.42 12.96
N SER A 160 -14.50 6.11 13.83
CA SER A 160 -15.24 5.46 14.91
C SER A 160 -16.42 4.66 14.37
N ALA A 161 -16.98 3.74 15.17
CA ALA A 161 -18.18 2.99 14.77
C ALA A 161 -19.37 3.93 14.45
N ALA A 162 -19.48 5.05 15.17
CA ALA A 162 -20.49 6.06 14.91
C ALA A 162 -20.23 6.78 13.57
N ASP A 163 -18.97 7.12 13.27
CA ASP A 163 -18.59 7.69 11.97
C ASP A 163 -18.97 6.74 10.83
N VAL A 164 -18.70 5.43 10.97
CA VAL A 164 -19.04 4.42 9.95
C VAL A 164 -20.55 4.31 9.74
N GLN A 165 -21.35 4.26 10.81
CA GLN A 165 -22.81 4.22 10.71
C GLN A 165 -23.36 5.46 10.00
N GLN A 166 -22.88 6.64 10.37
CA GLN A 166 -23.31 7.90 9.76
C GLN A 166 -22.81 8.02 8.31
N LEU A 167 -21.62 7.50 8.00
CA LEU A 167 -21.10 7.45 6.64
C LEU A 167 -21.98 6.56 5.74
N VAL A 168 -22.42 5.40 6.23
CA VAL A 168 -23.39 4.52 5.53
C VAL A 168 -24.69 5.26 5.24
N GLU A 169 -25.21 6.02 6.21
CA GLU A 169 -26.43 6.83 6.02
C GLU A 169 -26.24 7.92 4.96
N CYS A 170 -25.08 8.59 4.98
CA CYS A 170 -24.73 9.61 4.00
C CYS A 170 -24.60 9.03 2.58
N VAL A 171 -23.93 7.89 2.41
CA VAL A 171 -23.82 7.21 1.11
C VAL A 171 -25.22 6.78 0.63
N ARG A 172 -26.05 6.19 1.50
CA ARG A 172 -27.44 5.81 1.15
C ARG A 172 -28.30 7.02 0.80
N ARG A 173 -28.10 8.17 1.43
CA ARG A 173 -28.77 9.42 1.08
C ARG A 173 -28.32 9.92 -0.30
N TYR A 174 -27.02 9.89 -0.58
CA TYR A 174 -26.46 10.29 -1.86
C TYR A 174 -26.94 9.42 -3.03
N LEU A 175 -27.14 8.12 -2.79
CA LEU A 175 -27.69 7.16 -3.76
C LEU A 175 -29.16 7.40 -4.16
N LYS A 176 -29.89 8.30 -3.49
CA LYS A 176 -31.26 8.62 -3.86
C LYS A 176 -31.29 9.50 -5.11
N GLU A 177 -32.15 9.15 -6.05
CA GLU A 177 -32.35 9.85 -7.34
C GLU A 177 -33.08 11.20 -7.20
N SER A 178 -33.50 11.58 -5.98
CA SER A 178 -34.11 12.89 -5.72
C SER A 178 -33.06 14.00 -5.70
N GLU A 179 -33.34 15.14 -6.32
CA GLU A 179 -32.54 16.35 -6.10
C GLU A 179 -32.56 16.73 -4.60
N ASP A 180 -31.39 16.69 -3.98
CA ASP A 180 -31.19 17.01 -2.56
C ASP A 180 -29.95 17.92 -2.44
N GLU A 181 -30.09 18.99 -1.66
CA GLU A 181 -29.02 19.93 -1.30
C GLU A 181 -27.75 19.21 -0.82
N PHE A 182 -27.90 18.07 -0.14
CA PHE A 182 -26.77 17.24 0.29
C PHE A 182 -25.95 16.69 -0.87
N ALA A 183 -26.60 16.13 -1.90
CA ALA A 183 -25.90 15.60 -3.06
C ALA A 183 -25.15 16.71 -3.81
N GLN A 184 -25.79 17.88 -3.96
CA GLN A 184 -25.18 19.07 -4.55
C GLN A 184 -23.90 19.51 -3.84
N LYS A 185 -23.92 19.54 -2.50
CA LYS A 185 -22.72 19.81 -1.70
C LYS A 185 -21.62 18.78 -1.94
N VAL A 186 -21.96 17.49 -1.91
CA VAL A 186 -20.98 16.40 -2.11
C VAL A 186 -20.30 16.47 -3.48
N ASP A 187 -21.02 16.79 -4.55
CA ASP A 187 -20.45 16.83 -5.91
C ASP A 187 -19.58 18.06 -6.17
N THR A 188 -19.83 19.14 -5.44
CA THR A 188 -19.16 20.44 -5.64
C THR A 188 -18.01 20.70 -4.65
N VAL A 189 -17.96 20.02 -3.50
CA VAL A 189 -17.01 20.32 -2.41
C VAL A 189 -15.52 20.27 -2.79
N VAL A 190 -15.14 19.57 -3.86
CA VAL A 190 -13.73 19.37 -4.24
C VAL A 190 -13.22 20.40 -5.24
N ASP A 191 -14.04 20.82 -6.20
CA ASP A 191 -13.60 21.69 -7.32
C ASP A 191 -14.40 22.99 -7.40
N GLU A 192 -15.36 23.22 -6.50
CA GLU A 192 -16.29 24.37 -6.45
C GLU A 192 -17.14 24.59 -7.73
N CYS A 193 -16.98 23.73 -8.74
CA CYS A 193 -17.63 23.82 -10.05
C CYS A 193 -18.28 22.47 -10.39
N PRO A 194 -19.59 22.42 -10.70
CA PRO A 194 -20.26 21.20 -11.10
C PRO A 194 -19.73 20.74 -12.47
N LYS A 195 -19.00 19.62 -12.49
CA LYS A 195 -18.55 18.94 -13.73
C LYS A 195 -19.66 18.11 -14.40
N ILE A 196 -20.90 18.28 -13.98
CA ILE A 196 -22.05 17.50 -14.42
C ILE A 196 -23.26 18.40 -14.57
N ASP A 197 -24.05 18.08 -15.58
CA ASP A 197 -25.41 18.55 -15.70
C ASP A 197 -26.28 17.80 -14.69
N TRP A 198 -26.83 18.52 -13.71
CA TRP A 198 -27.67 17.94 -12.65
C TRP A 198 -29.04 17.48 -13.16
N VAL A 199 -29.37 17.81 -14.41
CA VAL A 199 -30.62 17.44 -15.06
C VAL A 199 -30.79 15.91 -15.02
N GLY A 200 -31.90 15.47 -14.43
CA GLY A 200 -32.29 14.06 -14.39
C GLY A 200 -31.70 13.26 -13.23
N GLY A 201 -31.16 13.91 -12.19
CA GLY A 201 -30.69 13.20 -10.99
C GLY A 201 -29.29 12.58 -11.12
N MET A 202 -28.52 12.98 -12.14
CA MET A 202 -27.13 12.55 -12.31
C MET A 202 -26.25 12.96 -11.11
N ARG A 203 -25.21 12.17 -10.86
CA ARG A 203 -24.34 12.25 -9.68
C ARG A 203 -22.89 12.05 -10.07
N ARG A 204 -22.00 12.88 -9.55
CA ARG A 204 -20.57 12.92 -9.96
C ARG A 204 -19.89 11.56 -9.83
N TYR A 205 -20.25 10.82 -8.79
CA TYR A 205 -19.58 9.57 -8.44
C TYR A 205 -20.39 8.32 -8.81
N LEU A 206 -21.56 8.47 -9.46
CA LEU A 206 -22.45 7.36 -9.84
C LEU A 206 -22.78 7.39 -11.34
N GLU A 207 -21.75 7.40 -12.18
CA GLU A 207 -21.90 7.52 -13.65
C GLU A 207 -22.50 6.26 -14.32
N SER A 208 -22.63 5.14 -13.59
CA SER A 208 -23.14 3.87 -14.12
C SER A 208 -23.85 3.06 -13.04
N ASP A 209 -24.72 2.13 -13.46
CA ASP A 209 -25.36 1.16 -12.56
C ASP A 209 -24.35 0.33 -11.77
N GLY A 210 -23.17 0.08 -12.35
CA GLY A 210 -22.05 -0.58 -11.67
C GLY A 210 -21.54 0.23 -10.47
N HIS A 211 -21.40 1.55 -10.60
CA HIS A 211 -21.01 2.41 -9.49
C HIS A 211 -22.08 2.45 -8.39
N VAL A 212 -23.36 2.47 -8.76
CA VAL A 212 -24.48 2.39 -7.81
C VAL A 212 -24.47 1.06 -7.04
N ALA A 213 -24.32 -0.06 -7.74
CA ALA A 213 -24.25 -1.38 -7.14
C ALA A 213 -23.05 -1.52 -6.19
N MET A 214 -21.88 -1.00 -6.60
CA MET A 214 -20.67 -0.99 -5.79
C MET A 214 -20.83 -0.18 -4.50
N ALA A 215 -21.41 1.03 -4.56
CA ALA A 215 -21.67 1.83 -3.37
C ALA A 215 -22.67 1.15 -2.41
N LYS A 216 -23.69 0.46 -2.94
CA LYS A 216 -24.64 -0.34 -2.13
C LYS A 216 -23.93 -1.50 -1.43
N ARG A 217 -23.14 -2.29 -2.17
CA ARG A 217 -22.33 -3.40 -1.64
C ARG A 217 -21.38 -2.91 -0.54
N PHE A 218 -20.73 -1.77 -0.76
CA PHE A 218 -19.84 -1.18 0.23
C PHE A 218 -20.57 -0.79 1.52
N CYS A 219 -21.77 -0.20 1.44
CA CYS A 219 -22.58 0.08 2.62
C CYS A 219 -22.92 -1.18 3.43
N GLU A 220 -23.21 -2.29 2.75
CA GLU A 220 -23.48 -3.57 3.41
C GLU A 220 -22.23 -4.13 4.08
N ALA A 221 -21.09 -4.10 3.39
CA ALA A 221 -19.80 -4.55 3.93
C ALA A 221 -19.37 -3.72 5.15
N MET A 222 -19.50 -2.39 5.12
CA MET A 222 -19.24 -1.52 6.27
C MET A 222 -20.06 -1.92 7.50
N LEU A 223 -21.36 -2.16 7.33
CA LEU A 223 -22.23 -2.56 8.44
C LEU A 223 -21.91 -3.97 8.96
N GLN A 224 -21.52 -4.89 8.09
CA GLN A 224 -21.07 -6.23 8.50
C GLN A 224 -19.76 -6.16 9.29
N ALA A 225 -18.81 -5.34 8.83
CA ALA A 225 -17.51 -5.16 9.47
C ALA A 225 -17.62 -4.65 10.92
N LEU A 226 -18.63 -3.82 11.22
CA LEU A 226 -18.93 -3.36 12.58
C LEU A 226 -19.25 -4.49 13.57
N ASN A 227 -19.63 -5.68 13.09
CA ASN A 227 -19.93 -6.85 13.91
C ASN A 227 -18.75 -7.83 14.04
N THR A 228 -17.59 -7.50 13.46
CA THR A 228 -16.39 -8.32 13.55
C THR A 228 -15.61 -8.02 14.84
N PRO A 229 -14.67 -8.89 15.27
CA PRO A 229 -13.85 -8.63 16.46
C PRO A 229 -12.99 -7.35 16.40
N ASN A 230 -12.62 -6.90 15.19
CA ASN A 230 -11.80 -5.70 14.96
C ASN A 230 -12.53 -4.70 14.05
N PRO A 231 -13.64 -4.10 14.52
CA PRO A 231 -14.53 -3.29 13.68
C PRO A 231 -13.96 -1.90 13.34
N ARG A 232 -12.83 -1.53 13.96
CA ARG A 232 -12.20 -0.22 13.81
C ARG A 232 -10.90 -0.35 13.02
N ARG A 233 -11.00 -0.16 11.71
CA ARG A 233 -9.85 -0.07 10.81
C ARG A 233 -9.99 1.18 9.93
N PRO A 234 -8.88 1.83 9.57
CA PRO A 234 -8.92 2.86 8.54
C PRO A 234 -9.45 2.30 7.24
N PHE A 235 -10.06 3.16 6.43
CA PHE A 235 -10.41 2.75 5.08
C PHE A 235 -9.19 2.89 4.17
N VAL A 236 -8.94 1.91 3.31
CA VAL A 236 -7.72 1.86 2.50
C VAL A 236 -8.02 1.56 1.04
N GLU A 237 -7.34 2.29 0.15
CA GLU A 237 -7.14 1.90 -1.25
C GLU A 237 -5.65 1.60 -1.46
N THR A 238 -5.35 0.56 -2.21
CA THR A 238 -4.00 0.22 -2.67
C THR A 238 -3.95 0.29 -4.19
N GLY A 239 -2.86 0.77 -4.77
CA GLY A 239 -2.65 0.68 -6.21
C GLY A 239 -1.20 0.79 -6.63
N CYS A 240 -0.93 0.48 -7.89
CA CYS A 240 0.36 0.68 -8.55
C CYS A 240 0.34 1.90 -9.47
N THR A 241 1.50 2.52 -9.69
CA THR A 241 1.70 3.57 -10.68
C THR A 241 3.17 3.72 -11.02
N ASN A 242 3.48 4.05 -12.28
CA ASN A 242 4.82 4.53 -12.66
C ASN A 242 5.06 5.98 -12.21
N ASN A 243 4.01 6.78 -12.02
CA ASN A 243 4.12 8.19 -11.65
C ASN A 243 3.29 8.50 -10.42
N ALA A 244 3.89 8.28 -9.24
CA ALA A 244 3.28 8.52 -7.94
C ALA A 244 2.76 9.96 -7.80
N GLN A 245 3.47 10.95 -8.34
CA GLN A 245 3.06 12.34 -8.21
C GLN A 245 1.77 12.64 -8.94
N THR A 246 1.74 12.31 -10.22
CA THR A 246 0.56 12.51 -11.05
C THR A 246 -0.61 11.75 -10.44
N ARG A 247 -0.38 10.49 -10.04
CA ARG A 247 -1.43 9.64 -9.48
C ARG A 247 -1.98 10.13 -8.14
N LEU A 248 -1.12 10.46 -7.18
CA LEU A 248 -1.56 10.98 -5.88
C LEU A 248 -2.21 12.37 -6.01
N SER A 249 -1.75 13.19 -6.96
CA SER A 249 -2.39 14.47 -7.27
C SER A 249 -3.75 14.31 -7.94
N GLN A 250 -3.92 13.30 -8.80
CA GLN A 250 -5.18 12.93 -9.43
C GLN A 250 -6.20 12.48 -8.38
N HIS A 251 -5.78 11.62 -7.45
CA HIS A 251 -6.58 11.23 -6.28
C HIS A 251 -7.06 12.45 -5.49
N ARG A 252 -6.18 13.39 -5.09
CA ARG A 252 -6.58 14.60 -4.35
C ARG A 252 -7.61 15.48 -5.06
N ARG A 253 -7.63 15.46 -6.41
CA ARG A 253 -8.54 16.24 -7.24
C ARG A 253 -9.76 15.43 -7.72
N HIS A 254 -9.89 14.18 -7.28
CA HIS A 254 -10.90 13.24 -7.74
C HIS A 254 -10.93 13.15 -9.29
N GLN A 255 -9.77 13.02 -9.93
CA GLN A 255 -9.59 12.92 -11.38
C GLN A 255 -9.06 11.54 -11.76
N ASN A 256 -9.72 10.83 -12.69
CA ASN A 256 -9.31 9.50 -13.18
C ASN A 256 -8.93 8.51 -12.06
N SER A 257 -9.67 8.54 -10.96
CA SER A 257 -9.36 7.87 -9.70
C SER A 257 -10.56 7.03 -9.23
N ASN A 258 -10.36 6.21 -8.19
CA ASN A 258 -11.38 5.36 -7.59
C ASN A 258 -12.63 6.18 -7.19
N ARG A 259 -13.75 5.95 -7.88
CA ARG A 259 -14.99 6.73 -7.68
C ARG A 259 -15.60 6.52 -6.30
N LEU A 260 -15.50 5.31 -5.74
CA LEU A 260 -16.03 5.01 -4.42
C LEU A 260 -15.24 5.73 -3.32
N MET A 261 -13.91 5.67 -3.36
CA MET A 261 -13.04 6.42 -2.45
C MET A 261 -13.32 7.92 -2.54
N ASN A 262 -13.42 8.46 -3.76
CA ASN A 262 -13.70 9.87 -4.01
C ASN A 262 -15.08 10.30 -3.48
N LEU A 263 -16.12 9.46 -3.63
CA LEU A 263 -17.43 9.70 -3.04
C LEU A 263 -17.33 9.81 -1.51
N VAL A 264 -16.65 8.85 -0.89
CA VAL A 264 -16.47 8.81 0.57
C VAL A 264 -15.68 10.02 1.07
N GLU A 265 -14.58 10.38 0.41
CA GLU A 265 -13.81 11.57 0.75
C GLU A 265 -14.64 12.86 0.62
N ALA A 266 -15.45 12.98 -0.44
CA ALA A 266 -16.34 14.12 -0.62
C ALA A 266 -17.40 14.21 0.49
N ILE A 267 -18.01 13.08 0.87
CA ILE A 267 -18.92 13.04 2.03
C ILE A 267 -18.20 13.44 3.31
N CYS A 268 -16.97 12.96 3.52
CA CYS A 268 -16.15 13.35 4.68
C CYS A 268 -15.90 14.86 4.72
N LYS A 269 -15.57 15.49 3.58
CA LYS A 269 -15.39 16.95 3.51
C LYS A 269 -16.65 17.74 3.90
N VAL A 270 -17.85 17.20 3.65
CA VAL A 270 -19.12 17.87 4.00
C VAL A 270 -19.52 17.62 5.46
N ASN A 271 -19.41 16.39 5.96
CA ASN A 271 -20.02 15.98 7.23
C ASN A 271 -19.03 15.55 8.32
N PHE A 272 -17.78 15.24 7.97
CA PHE A 272 -16.78 14.65 8.86
C PHE A 272 -15.45 15.40 8.74
N PRO A 273 -15.38 16.69 9.17
CA PRO A 273 -14.19 17.52 8.98
C PRO A 273 -12.95 16.97 9.69
N HIS A 274 -13.11 16.04 10.64
CA HIS A 274 -12.00 15.38 11.32
C HIS A 274 -11.35 14.26 10.50
N LEU A 275 -12.02 13.72 9.47
CA LEU A 275 -11.54 12.61 8.64
C LEU A 275 -10.97 13.11 7.32
N LYS A 276 -9.84 12.55 6.89
CA LYS A 276 -9.21 12.85 5.60
C LYS A 276 -8.39 11.67 5.07
N ILE A 277 -8.12 11.70 3.77
CA ILE A 277 -7.20 10.75 3.14
C ILE A 277 -5.75 11.18 3.36
N HIS A 278 -4.93 10.26 3.84
CA HIS A 278 -3.47 10.36 3.94
C HIS A 278 -2.85 9.44 2.88
N GLN A 279 -1.94 9.96 2.07
CA GLN A 279 -1.41 9.25 0.91
C GLN A 279 0.07 8.92 1.13
N PHE A 280 0.44 7.67 0.88
CA PHE A 280 1.82 7.18 1.05
C PHE A 280 2.25 6.34 -0.14
N VAL A 281 3.50 6.48 -0.55
CA VAL A 281 4.21 5.42 -1.26
C VAL A 281 4.71 4.44 -0.21
N VAL A 282 4.34 3.16 -0.33
CA VAL A 282 4.63 2.14 0.68
C VAL A 282 5.65 1.12 0.20
N TYR A 283 5.92 1.06 -1.10
CA TYR A 283 6.90 0.16 -1.69
C TYR A 283 7.38 0.68 -3.05
N ASP A 284 8.69 0.69 -3.27
CA ASP A 284 9.27 0.96 -4.58
C ASP A 284 9.47 -0.37 -5.31
N ILE A 285 8.93 -0.47 -6.52
CA ILE A 285 9.03 -1.68 -7.33
C ILE A 285 10.37 -1.66 -8.05
N TRP A 286 11.15 -2.72 -7.89
CA TRP A 286 12.47 -2.86 -8.50
C TRP A 286 12.60 -4.11 -9.38
N GLN A 287 11.50 -4.85 -9.57
CA GLN A 287 11.35 -5.83 -10.64
C GLN A 287 9.92 -5.82 -11.19
N PRO A 288 9.70 -6.06 -12.51
CA PRO A 288 8.38 -6.00 -13.12
C PRO A 288 7.31 -6.83 -12.41
N ASP A 289 7.64 -8.06 -12.01
CA ASP A 289 6.68 -8.98 -11.37
C ASP A 289 6.20 -8.52 -9.99
N GLN A 290 6.91 -7.58 -9.37
CA GLN A 290 6.49 -7.02 -8.09
C GLN A 290 5.32 -6.04 -8.24
N ALA A 291 5.03 -5.52 -9.44
CA ALA A 291 3.93 -4.59 -9.63
C ALA A 291 2.58 -5.23 -9.29
N TRP A 292 2.28 -6.38 -9.90
CA TRP A 292 1.03 -7.08 -9.65
C TRP A 292 1.03 -7.79 -8.29
N ALA A 293 2.14 -8.43 -7.91
CA ALA A 293 2.23 -9.12 -6.62
C ALA A 293 2.13 -8.11 -5.46
N GLY A 294 2.74 -6.94 -5.61
CA GLY A 294 2.68 -5.85 -4.65
C GLY A 294 1.27 -5.33 -4.43
N GLU A 295 0.51 -5.07 -5.50
CA GLU A 295 -0.90 -4.67 -5.37
C GLU A 295 -1.71 -5.69 -4.55
N ILE A 296 -1.61 -7.00 -4.87
CA ILE A 296 -2.33 -8.06 -4.16
C ILE A 296 -1.90 -8.13 -2.70
N ILE A 297 -0.59 -8.18 -2.44
CA ILE A 297 -0.04 -8.36 -1.09
C ILE A 297 -0.43 -7.16 -0.22
N PHE A 298 -0.20 -5.93 -0.68
CA PHE A 298 -0.48 -4.75 0.13
C PHE A 298 -1.97 -4.51 0.33
N ASP A 299 -2.81 -4.80 -0.67
CA ASP A 299 -4.26 -4.71 -0.52
C ASP A 299 -4.78 -5.70 0.53
N ARG A 300 -4.33 -6.95 0.48
CA ARG A 300 -4.69 -7.98 1.46
C ARG A 300 -4.16 -7.67 2.85
N LEU A 301 -2.91 -7.22 2.96
CA LEU A 301 -2.33 -6.88 4.26
C LEU A 301 -3.02 -5.66 4.89
N SER A 302 -3.43 -4.65 4.12
CA SER A 302 -4.13 -3.49 4.68
C SER A 302 -5.62 -3.74 4.94
N GLY A 303 -6.21 -4.76 4.32
CA GLY A 303 -7.66 -4.96 4.27
C GLY A 303 -8.35 -3.98 3.32
N GLY A 304 -7.69 -3.69 2.19
CA GLY A 304 -8.12 -2.71 1.19
C GLY A 304 -9.24 -3.19 0.27
N TRP A 305 -9.68 -4.45 0.41
CA TRP A 305 -10.76 -5.02 -0.40
C TRP A 305 -12.16 -4.59 0.06
N ILE A 306 -13.03 -4.24 -0.88
CA ILE A 306 -14.37 -3.69 -0.62
C ILE A 306 -15.24 -4.57 0.31
N ASP A 307 -15.14 -5.90 0.19
CA ASP A 307 -15.94 -6.83 1.00
C ASP A 307 -15.52 -6.89 2.46
N GLU A 308 -14.33 -6.38 2.80
CA GLU A 308 -13.89 -6.29 4.18
C GLU A 308 -14.55 -5.12 4.93
N GLY A 309 -15.31 -4.27 4.22
CA GLY A 309 -16.02 -3.13 4.79
C GLY A 309 -15.12 -1.96 5.19
N HIS A 310 -13.81 -2.08 4.95
CA HIS A 310 -12.81 -1.03 5.14
C HIS A 310 -11.99 -0.78 3.86
N GLY A 311 -12.31 -1.47 2.77
CA GLY A 311 -11.58 -1.36 1.52
C GLY A 311 -12.26 -0.51 0.47
N PHE A 312 -11.48 0.19 -0.35
CA PHE A 312 -11.97 0.85 -1.56
C PHE A 312 -11.62 0.08 -2.83
N THR A 313 -10.75 -0.91 -2.77
CA THR A 313 -10.32 -1.72 -3.91
C THR A 313 -11.44 -2.68 -4.31
N PHE A 314 -11.80 -2.67 -5.58
CA PHE A 314 -12.86 -3.53 -6.16
C PHE A 314 -12.50 -4.10 -7.53
N CYS A 315 -11.51 -3.52 -8.21
CA CYS A 315 -10.98 -4.00 -9.49
C CYS A 315 -9.79 -4.93 -9.25
N HIS A 316 -9.51 -5.80 -10.22
CA HIS A 316 -8.46 -6.80 -10.09
C HIS A 316 -7.06 -6.15 -10.11
N ALA A 317 -6.18 -6.65 -9.26
CA ALA A 317 -4.76 -6.37 -9.38
C ALA A 317 -4.25 -6.91 -10.73
N GLY A 318 -3.42 -6.13 -11.42
CA GLY A 318 -2.83 -6.56 -12.69
C GLY A 318 -3.24 -5.73 -13.91
N GLU A 319 -4.35 -5.00 -13.86
CA GLU A 319 -4.79 -4.14 -14.98
C GLU A 319 -3.85 -2.94 -15.21
N SER A 320 -3.08 -2.54 -14.19
CA SER A 320 -2.13 -1.41 -14.26
C SER A 320 -0.68 -1.82 -14.61
N VAL A 321 -0.43 -3.11 -14.87
CA VAL A 321 0.92 -3.66 -15.07
C VAL A 321 1.51 -3.32 -16.44
N GLU A 322 0.68 -2.94 -17.42
CA GLU A 322 1.17 -2.54 -18.75
C GLU A 322 2.26 -1.46 -18.65
N SER A 323 2.11 -0.52 -17.70
CA SER A 323 3.10 0.54 -17.46
C SER A 323 4.46 0.04 -16.95
N SER A 324 4.54 -1.16 -16.36
CA SER A 324 5.83 -1.75 -15.93
C SER A 324 6.68 -2.25 -17.11
N THR A 325 6.09 -2.39 -18.30
CA THR A 325 6.81 -2.80 -19.52
C THR A 325 7.51 -1.63 -20.23
N GLU A 326 7.31 -0.40 -19.76
CA GLU A 326 7.83 0.83 -20.38
C GLU A 326 9.32 1.10 -20.07
N PHE A 327 9.93 0.32 -19.18
CA PHE A 327 11.28 0.55 -18.65
C PHE A 327 12.33 -0.36 -19.26
N THR A 328 13.55 0.18 -19.34
CA THR A 328 14.73 -0.54 -19.85
C THR A 328 15.32 -1.48 -18.81
N SER A 329 16.09 -2.49 -19.26
CA SER A 329 16.82 -3.39 -18.37
C SER A 329 17.77 -2.63 -17.43
N ASP A 330 18.48 -1.62 -17.93
CA ASP A 330 19.41 -0.80 -17.13
C ASP A 330 18.69 -0.06 -15.98
N GLU A 331 17.45 0.40 -16.20
CA GLU A 331 16.65 1.04 -15.15
C GLU A 331 16.24 0.03 -14.08
N TRP A 332 15.83 -1.17 -14.48
CA TRP A 332 15.51 -2.26 -13.55
C TRP A 332 16.73 -2.70 -12.73
N GLU A 333 17.89 -2.84 -13.36
CA GLU A 333 19.14 -3.19 -12.68
C GLU A 333 19.53 -2.13 -11.65
N LEU A 334 19.46 -0.85 -12.02
CA LEU A 334 19.73 0.26 -11.11
C LEU A 334 18.82 0.23 -9.87
N TRP A 335 17.53 -0.04 -10.06
CA TRP A 335 16.58 -0.12 -8.94
C TRP A 335 16.78 -1.36 -8.09
N ALA A 336 17.13 -2.49 -8.70
CA ALA A 336 17.43 -3.72 -7.99
C ALA A 336 18.66 -3.55 -7.09
N ASP A 337 19.76 -2.99 -7.62
CA ASP A 337 20.97 -2.69 -6.85
C ASP A 337 20.66 -1.75 -5.68
N TYR A 338 19.88 -0.69 -5.94
CA TYR A 338 19.46 0.21 -4.88
C TYR A 338 18.67 -0.50 -3.78
N ALA A 339 17.69 -1.33 -4.15
CA ALA A 339 16.87 -2.07 -3.19
C ALA A 339 17.70 -3.05 -2.37
N VAL A 340 18.62 -3.76 -3.00
CA VAL A 340 19.56 -4.69 -2.35
C VAL A 340 20.41 -3.96 -1.29
N ASP A 341 20.91 -2.78 -1.62
CA ASP A 341 21.78 -2.00 -0.74
C ASP A 341 21.02 -1.26 0.36
N HIS A 342 19.80 -0.80 0.11
CA HIS A 342 19.12 0.16 1.00
C HIS A 342 17.96 -0.44 1.80
N THR A 343 17.62 -1.70 1.57
CA THR A 343 16.56 -2.40 2.30
C THR A 343 17.11 -3.56 3.16
N PRO A 344 16.29 -4.17 4.04
CA PRO A 344 16.66 -5.39 4.76
C PRO A 344 16.81 -6.66 3.89
N PHE A 345 16.66 -6.55 2.56
CA PHE A 345 16.53 -7.67 1.64
C PHE A 345 17.62 -8.73 1.79
N LEU A 346 18.90 -8.37 1.65
CA LEU A 346 20.01 -9.33 1.66
C LEU A 346 20.04 -10.21 2.91
N GLY A 347 19.95 -9.59 4.09
CA GLY A 347 20.00 -10.29 5.36
C GLY A 347 18.85 -11.29 5.53
N ARG A 348 17.64 -10.91 5.11
CA ARG A 348 16.46 -11.77 5.26
C ARG A 348 16.35 -12.84 4.17
N PHE A 349 16.71 -12.49 2.94
CA PHE A 349 16.67 -13.43 1.83
C PHE A 349 17.71 -14.54 2.00
N ALA A 350 18.92 -14.20 2.46
CA ALA A 350 19.94 -15.18 2.81
C ALA A 350 19.49 -16.11 3.96
N HIS A 351 18.90 -15.54 5.02
CA HIS A 351 18.38 -16.33 6.14
C HIS A 351 17.27 -17.31 5.73
N ARG A 352 16.36 -16.89 4.85
CA ARG A 352 15.34 -17.79 4.29
C ARG A 352 16.00 -18.95 3.53
N LYS A 353 16.98 -18.66 2.66
CA LYS A 353 17.70 -19.71 1.91
C LYS A 353 18.39 -20.70 2.84
N SER A 354 18.94 -20.26 3.97
CA SER A 354 19.57 -21.17 4.95
C SER A 354 18.56 -22.07 5.66
N LEU A 355 17.34 -21.59 5.92
CA LEU A 355 16.26 -22.41 6.52
C LEU A 355 15.72 -23.48 5.55
N GLN A 356 15.70 -23.19 4.25
CA GLN A 356 15.27 -24.13 3.22
C GLN A 356 16.31 -25.20 2.89
N ASN A 357 17.58 -24.99 3.28
CA ASN A 357 18.66 -25.94 3.03
C ASN A 357 19.53 -26.14 4.29
N PRO A 358 19.05 -26.91 5.29
CA PRO A 358 19.70 -27.01 6.60
C PRO A 358 21.00 -27.85 6.63
N PHE A 359 21.47 -28.33 5.47
CA PHE A 359 22.60 -29.26 5.35
C PHE A 359 23.84 -28.68 4.63
N HIS A 360 23.97 -27.35 4.56
CA HIS A 360 25.18 -26.68 4.07
C HIS A 360 25.95 -25.96 5.17
#